data_AF-T1KPK7-F1
#
_entry.id   AF-T1KPK7-F1
#
_cell.length_a   1.000
_cell.length_b   1.000
_cell.length_c   1.000
_cell.angle_alpha   90.00
_cell.angle_beta   90.00
_cell.angle_gamma   90.00
#
_symmetry.space_group_name_H-M   'P 1'
#
loop_
_entity.id
_entity.type
_entity.pdbx_description
1 polymer ?
#
loop_
_entity_poly.entity_id
_entity_poly.type
_entity_poly.pdbx_seq_one_letter_code
_entity_poly.pdbx_strand_id
1 'polypeptide(L)'
;MDRLLPCTIVLLLFINTVKTDGCHKRKFKEDSFVCVCNELECDSFEPVTNPPKGLIYSYVSDRDEHRFHKDTLDPKTLVNTVTADSIKLSINVNETYQQIIGFGGAFTDAAGININVCKFENHFHFYFTYVKSLPDKLVLDLIRDYFGKDGLEYNMGRVTIGGADFSTRPYTYQDDYQDLNWTHFALVEEDLVYKVNYYAIPYIKLANDFSGGLKLFGSMWSPPAWMKYQQRINGTGILIGDPGEAYYKPMASYMVNYS
;
A
#
# COMPACT_ATOMS: atom_id res chain seq x y z
N MET A 1 58.40 32.29 31.42
CA MET A 1 56.93 32.42 31.31
C MET A 1 56.48 31.39 30.31
N ASP A 2 56.23 30.19 30.81
CA ASP A 2 55.87 29.01 30.04
C ASP A 2 54.45 29.15 29.50
N ARG A 3 54.28 29.06 28.17
CA ARG A 3 52.96 28.93 27.54
C ARG A 3 52.68 27.45 27.32
N LEU A 4 51.84 26.89 28.19
CA LEU A 4 51.18 25.60 28.01
C LEU A 4 50.18 25.71 26.84
N LEU A 5 50.34 24.88 25.80
CA LEU A 5 49.30 24.65 24.80
C LEU A 5 48.23 23.71 25.39
N PRO A 6 46.93 24.02 25.31
CA PRO A 6 45.89 23.09 25.71
C PRO A 6 45.74 22.01 24.63
N CYS A 7 45.94 20.75 25.01
CA CYS A 7 45.68 19.59 24.17
C CYS A 7 44.20 19.24 24.26
N THR A 8 43.41 19.70 23.29
CA THR A 8 41.98 19.37 23.19
C THR A 8 41.84 17.97 22.58
N ILE A 9 41.57 16.97 23.40
CA ILE A 9 41.24 15.61 22.93
C ILE A 9 39.78 15.64 22.46
N VAL A 10 39.59 15.65 21.14
CA VAL A 10 38.27 15.48 20.52
C VAL A 10 37.95 13.99 20.51
N LEU A 11 37.10 13.55 21.44
CA LEU A 11 36.57 12.19 21.47
C LEU A 11 35.49 12.07 20.39
N LEU A 12 35.88 11.61 19.20
CA LEU A 12 34.96 11.25 18.13
C LEU A 12 34.22 9.96 18.54
N LEU A 13 33.04 10.12 19.13
CA LEU A 13 32.08 9.04 19.30
C LEU A 13 31.53 8.66 17.93
N PHE A 14 32.15 7.64 17.31
CA PHE A 14 31.55 6.93 16.19
C PHE A 14 30.36 6.12 16.74
N ILE A 15 29.16 6.71 16.69
CA ILE A 15 27.93 5.94 16.82
C ILE A 15 27.81 5.14 15.52
N ASN A 16 28.37 3.93 15.51
CA ASN A 16 28.01 2.95 14.50
C ASN A 16 26.57 2.55 14.78
N THR A 17 25.60 3.21 14.12
CA THR A 17 24.25 2.66 14.00
C THR A 17 24.38 1.39 13.17
N VAL A 18 24.46 0.25 13.84
CA VAL A 18 24.34 -1.05 13.19
C VAL A 18 22.91 -1.13 12.66
N LYS A 19 22.73 -0.82 11.38
CA LYS A 19 21.49 -1.16 10.66
C LYS A 19 21.50 -2.69 10.62
N THR A 20 20.60 -3.33 11.36
CA THR A 20 20.44 -4.78 11.28
C THR A 20 19.83 -5.06 9.90
N ASP A 21 20.67 -5.34 8.92
CA ASP A 21 20.23 -5.79 7.60
C ASP A 21 19.64 -7.20 7.77
N GLY A 22 18.33 -7.27 7.90
CA GLY A 22 17.60 -8.52 7.96
C GLY A 22 16.27 -8.44 8.68
N CYS A 23 15.35 -9.29 8.23
CA CYS A 23 14.04 -9.48 8.85
C CYS A 23 14.17 -9.86 10.34
N HIS A 24 13.64 -9.02 11.24
CA HIS A 24 13.52 -9.36 12.65
C HIS A 24 12.36 -10.35 12.85
N LYS A 25 12.70 -11.64 12.88
CA LYS A 25 11.73 -12.74 12.81
C LYS A 25 10.90 -12.86 14.09
N ARG A 26 9.58 -12.92 13.95
CA ARG A 26 8.65 -13.33 15.01
C ARG A 26 7.72 -14.43 14.51
N LYS A 27 7.66 -15.54 15.25
CA LYS A 27 6.69 -16.61 14.98
C LYS A 27 5.43 -16.41 15.83
N PHE A 28 4.29 -16.61 15.20
CA PHE A 28 2.99 -16.74 15.87
C PHE A 28 2.56 -18.20 15.80
N LYS A 29 1.26 -18.50 15.94
CA LYS A 29 0.74 -19.88 15.86
C LYS A 29 0.72 -20.45 14.43
N GLU A 30 1.18 -19.66 13.46
CA GLU A 30 1.15 -19.99 12.04
C GLU A 30 2.39 -20.80 11.61
N ASP A 31 2.37 -21.23 10.34
CA ASP A 31 3.38 -22.09 9.72
C ASP A 31 4.71 -21.39 9.43
N SER A 32 4.75 -20.06 9.38
CA SER A 32 5.95 -19.26 9.12
C SER A 32 6.11 -18.10 10.12
N PHE A 33 7.08 -17.22 9.87
CA PHE A 33 7.38 -16.04 10.69
C PHE A 33 7.04 -14.74 9.95
N VAL A 34 6.88 -13.66 10.69
CA VAL A 34 6.78 -12.29 10.15
C VAL A 34 8.05 -11.51 10.42
N CYS A 35 8.28 -10.46 9.64
CA CYS A 35 9.32 -9.46 9.91
C CYS A 35 8.70 -8.34 10.75
N VAL A 36 9.24 -8.12 11.93
CA VAL A 36 8.76 -7.10 12.86
C VAL A 36 9.44 -5.78 12.54
N CYS A 37 8.64 -4.77 12.22
CA CYS A 37 9.09 -3.39 12.09
C CYS A 37 8.65 -2.55 13.29
N ASN A 38 9.53 -1.67 13.74
CA ASN A 38 9.29 -0.68 14.78
C ASN A 38 10.01 0.64 14.46
N GLU A 39 9.91 1.65 15.32
CA GLU A 39 10.51 2.97 15.06
C GLU A 39 12.03 2.94 14.87
N LEU A 40 12.72 1.95 15.43
CA LEU A 40 14.18 1.84 15.38
C LEU A 40 14.66 1.00 14.20
N GLU A 41 13.93 -0.05 13.85
CA GLU A 41 14.35 -1.06 12.88
C GLU A 41 13.18 -1.56 12.02
N CYS A 42 13.47 -1.77 10.74
CA CYS A 42 12.61 -2.47 9.77
C CYS A 42 13.53 -3.04 8.69
N ASP A 43 13.16 -4.17 8.09
CA ASP A 43 13.91 -4.72 6.96
C ASP A 43 13.76 -3.83 5.73
N SER A 44 14.80 -3.79 4.89
CA SER A 44 14.79 -3.02 3.65
C SER A 44 15.46 -3.82 2.54
N PHE A 45 15.12 -3.54 1.28
CA PHE A 45 15.75 -4.18 0.14
C PHE A 45 16.78 -3.26 -0.50
N GLU A 46 17.82 -3.86 -1.09
CA GLU A 46 18.65 -3.13 -2.05
C GLU A 46 17.83 -2.91 -3.34
N PRO A 47 17.88 -1.72 -3.95
CA PRO A 47 17.25 -1.50 -5.24
C PRO A 47 17.70 -2.52 -6.29
N VAL A 48 16.73 -3.08 -7.02
CA VAL A 48 17.02 -4.10 -8.03
C VAL A 48 17.76 -3.46 -9.20
N THR A 49 18.94 -3.98 -9.49
CA THR A 49 19.78 -3.58 -10.63
C THR A 49 19.95 -4.74 -11.61
N ASN A 50 20.44 -4.44 -12.81
CA ASN A 50 20.79 -5.50 -13.76
C ASN A 50 22.01 -6.29 -13.23
N PRO A 51 21.98 -7.63 -13.27
CA PRO A 51 23.16 -8.42 -12.93
C PRO A 51 24.29 -8.17 -13.95
N PRO A 52 25.56 -8.35 -13.56
CA PRO A 52 26.68 -8.35 -14.50
C PRO A 52 26.42 -9.33 -15.66
N LYS A 53 26.93 -8.98 -16.85
CA LYS A 53 26.70 -9.78 -18.07
C LYS A 53 27.09 -11.24 -17.85
N GLY A 54 26.12 -12.14 -18.05
CA GLY A 54 26.32 -13.59 -17.91
C GLY A 54 25.97 -14.15 -16.52
N LEU A 55 25.59 -13.31 -15.55
CA LEU A 55 25.09 -13.72 -14.24
C LEU A 55 23.58 -13.52 -14.12
N ILE A 56 22.98 -14.16 -13.13
CA ILE A 56 21.56 -14.09 -12.80
C ILE A 56 21.42 -13.70 -11.33
N TYR A 57 20.50 -12.78 -11.01
CA TYR A 57 20.05 -12.60 -9.62
C TYR A 57 18.85 -13.51 -9.35
N SER A 58 18.88 -14.24 -8.24
CA SER A 58 17.75 -15.01 -7.72
C SER A 58 17.30 -14.45 -6.38
N TYR A 59 16.00 -14.32 -6.19
CA TYR A 59 15.41 -13.88 -4.93
C TYR A 59 14.58 -15.03 -4.35
N VAL A 60 14.86 -15.44 -3.12
CA VAL A 60 14.24 -16.59 -2.47
C VAL A 60 13.51 -16.15 -1.20
N SER A 61 12.27 -16.61 -1.06
CA SER A 61 11.53 -16.57 0.20
C SER A 61 11.03 -17.98 0.49
N ASP A 62 11.18 -18.43 1.73
CA ASP A 62 10.72 -19.75 2.16
C ASP A 62 10.06 -19.70 3.54
N ARG A 63 9.49 -20.83 3.96
CA ARG A 63 8.74 -20.91 5.22
C ARG A 63 9.61 -20.67 6.45
N ASP A 64 10.87 -21.09 6.42
CA ASP A 64 11.68 -21.30 7.62
C ASP A 64 12.74 -20.21 7.83
N GLU A 65 13.29 -19.65 6.75
CA GLU A 65 14.44 -18.77 6.84
C GLU A 65 14.40 -17.51 5.97
N HIS A 66 14.19 -17.61 4.67
CA HIS A 66 14.50 -16.48 3.77
C HIS A 66 13.30 -15.55 3.52
N ARG A 67 13.60 -14.26 3.36
CA ARG A 67 12.67 -13.19 2.95
C ARG A 67 13.37 -12.36 1.88
N PHE A 68 12.98 -12.55 0.62
CA PHE A 68 13.63 -11.95 -0.55
C PHE A 68 15.16 -12.04 -0.51
N HIS A 69 15.70 -13.17 -0.03
CA HIS A 69 17.13 -13.37 0.03
C HIS A 69 17.70 -13.37 -1.39
N LYS A 70 18.65 -12.47 -1.64
CA LYS A 70 19.26 -12.26 -2.95
C LYS A 70 20.53 -13.07 -3.08
N ASP A 71 20.56 -13.92 -4.10
CA ASP A 71 21.72 -14.67 -4.54
C ASP A 71 22.14 -14.27 -5.95
N THR A 72 23.41 -14.49 -6.27
CA THR A 72 23.95 -14.32 -7.63
C THR A 72 24.41 -15.66 -8.16
N LEU A 73 23.80 -16.11 -9.26
CA LEU A 73 24.06 -17.39 -9.89
C LEU A 73 24.88 -17.22 -11.18
N ASP A 74 25.85 -18.10 -11.39
CA ASP A 74 26.55 -18.25 -12.66
C ASP A 74 25.98 -19.47 -13.41
N PRO A 75 25.27 -19.29 -14.54
CA PRO A 75 24.71 -20.38 -15.34
C PRO A 75 25.73 -21.46 -15.71
N LYS A 76 27.01 -21.10 -15.89
CA LYS A 76 28.06 -22.07 -16.24
C LYS A 76 28.29 -23.10 -15.14
N THR A 77 28.12 -22.71 -13.88
CA THR A 77 28.24 -23.62 -12.73
C THR A 77 27.02 -24.53 -12.58
N LEU A 78 25.84 -24.07 -13.03
CA LEU A 78 24.58 -24.79 -12.95
C LEU A 78 24.44 -25.90 -14.01
N VAL A 79 25.06 -25.75 -15.18
CA VAL A 79 24.97 -26.76 -16.26
C VAL A 79 25.59 -28.11 -15.85
N ASN A 80 26.57 -28.10 -14.94
CA ASN A 80 27.22 -29.33 -14.47
C ASN A 80 26.39 -30.15 -13.47
N THR A 81 25.25 -29.64 -13.01
CA THR A 81 24.36 -30.28 -12.03
C THR A 81 23.11 -30.90 -12.66
N VAL A 82 22.89 -30.70 -13.97
CA VAL A 82 21.70 -31.18 -14.68
C VAL A 82 21.85 -32.67 -15.01
N THR A 83 20.95 -33.49 -14.46
CA THR A 83 20.83 -34.93 -14.72
C THR A 83 19.70 -35.22 -15.71
N ALA A 84 19.60 -36.48 -16.18
CA ALA A 84 18.52 -36.91 -17.07
C ALA A 84 17.11 -36.74 -16.45
N ASP A 85 17.01 -36.77 -15.12
CA ASP A 85 15.75 -36.64 -14.37
C ASP A 85 15.41 -35.17 -14.01
N SER A 86 16.23 -34.22 -14.45
CA SER A 86 16.03 -32.81 -14.13
C SER A 86 14.86 -32.20 -14.89
N ILE A 87 14.08 -31.36 -14.21
CA ILE A 87 13.01 -30.57 -14.85
C ILE A 87 13.67 -29.46 -15.66
N LYS A 88 13.38 -29.43 -16.97
CA LYS A 88 13.87 -28.39 -17.88
C LYS A 88 12.77 -27.39 -18.20
N LEU A 89 12.97 -26.14 -17.80
CA LEU A 89 12.17 -25.00 -18.23
C LEU A 89 12.88 -24.32 -19.40
N SER A 90 12.14 -23.93 -20.43
CA SER A 90 12.70 -23.26 -21.61
C SER A 90 11.85 -22.04 -21.95
N ILE A 91 12.52 -20.90 -22.17
CA ILE A 91 11.88 -19.61 -22.43
C ILE A 91 12.06 -19.29 -23.91
N ASN A 92 10.95 -19.13 -24.64
CA ASN A 92 10.97 -18.66 -26.03
C ASN A 92 10.75 -17.14 -26.06
N VAL A 93 11.81 -16.37 -26.30
CA VAL A 93 11.76 -14.90 -26.32
C VAL A 93 11.05 -14.30 -27.55
N ASN A 94 10.75 -15.13 -28.56
CA ASN A 94 10.01 -14.70 -29.76
C ASN A 94 8.50 -14.86 -29.62
N GLU A 95 8.03 -15.56 -28.57
CA GLU A 95 6.61 -15.66 -28.24
C GLU A 95 6.29 -14.65 -27.14
N THR A 96 5.34 -13.76 -27.42
CA THR A 96 4.94 -12.68 -26.50
C THR A 96 3.47 -12.82 -26.13
N TYR A 97 3.12 -12.34 -24.93
CA TYR A 97 1.77 -12.38 -24.38
C TYR A 97 1.35 -10.98 -23.92
N GLN A 98 0.50 -10.88 -22.89
CA GLN A 98 0.02 -9.61 -22.36
C GLN A 98 1.15 -8.75 -21.79
N GLN A 99 0.95 -7.43 -21.87
CA GLN A 99 1.76 -6.48 -21.10
C GLN A 99 1.26 -6.43 -19.65
N ILE A 100 2.19 -6.32 -18.70
CA ILE A 100 1.87 -6.17 -17.29
C ILE A 100 1.70 -4.69 -16.97
N ILE A 101 0.51 -4.32 -16.49
CA ILE A 101 0.17 -2.92 -16.18
C ILE A 101 0.85 -2.46 -14.87
N GLY A 102 0.90 -3.33 -13.86
CA GLY A 102 1.50 -3.05 -12.57
C GLY A 102 1.13 -4.05 -11.48
N PHE A 103 1.67 -3.81 -10.29
CA PHE A 103 1.39 -4.54 -9.04
C PHE A 103 1.15 -3.54 -7.91
N GLY A 104 0.32 -3.92 -6.94
CA GLY A 104 -0.22 -2.96 -6.00
C GLY A 104 -1.08 -3.53 -4.88
N GLY A 105 -1.60 -2.61 -4.07
CA GLY A 105 -2.56 -2.86 -3.00
C GLY A 105 -3.82 -2.00 -3.12
N ALA A 106 -4.67 -2.05 -2.09
CA ALA A 106 -5.88 -1.25 -2.02
C ALA A 106 -5.81 -0.22 -0.88
N PHE A 107 -6.17 1.02 -1.19
CA PHE A 107 -6.34 2.12 -0.25
C PHE A 107 -7.79 2.12 0.26
N THR A 108 -8.08 1.20 1.18
CA THR A 108 -9.36 1.10 1.88
C THR A 108 -9.37 1.98 3.13
N ASP A 109 -10.56 2.25 3.67
CA ASP A 109 -10.68 2.97 4.95
C ASP A 109 -9.97 2.23 6.07
N ALA A 110 -10.11 0.90 6.14
CA ALA A 110 -9.38 0.08 7.10
C ALA A 110 -7.86 0.23 6.99
N ALA A 111 -7.31 0.30 5.77
CA ALA A 111 -5.88 0.55 5.60
C ALA A 111 -5.49 1.94 6.14
N GLY A 112 -6.24 2.98 5.80
CA GLY A 112 -6.04 4.32 6.34
C GLY A 112 -6.12 4.40 7.87
N ILE A 113 -7.08 3.67 8.44
CA ILE A 113 -7.27 3.56 9.89
C ILE A 113 -6.07 2.90 10.55
N ASN A 114 -5.61 1.76 10.05
CA ASN A 114 -4.50 1.02 10.65
C ASN A 114 -3.15 1.71 10.46
N ILE A 115 -2.95 2.39 9.32
CA ILE A 115 -1.67 3.06 9.00
C ILE A 115 -1.56 4.37 9.77
N ASN A 116 -2.58 5.22 9.73
CA ASN A 116 -2.37 6.63 10.02
C ASN A 116 -3.26 7.17 11.14
N VAL A 117 -4.57 6.93 11.09
CA VAL A 117 -5.52 7.63 11.97
C VAL A 117 -6.64 6.73 12.46
N CYS A 118 -6.74 6.55 13.78
CA CYS A 118 -7.94 6.06 14.45
C CYS A 118 -8.84 7.25 14.85
N LYS A 119 -10.12 7.17 14.52
CA LYS A 119 -11.15 8.08 15.05
C LYS A 119 -11.63 7.58 16.40
N PHE A 120 -11.57 8.42 17.43
CA PHE A 120 -12.13 8.12 18.75
C PHE A 120 -13.35 9.02 19.01
N GLU A 121 -14.48 8.40 19.32
CA GLU A 121 -15.69 9.11 19.76
C GLU A 121 -15.62 9.33 21.26
N ASN A 122 -15.44 10.58 21.68
CA ASN A 122 -15.64 10.96 23.07
C ASN A 122 -17.12 11.28 23.29
N HIS A 123 -17.86 10.38 23.95
CA HIS A 123 -19.30 10.52 24.23
C HIS A 123 -19.68 11.76 25.08
N PHE A 124 -18.70 12.54 25.55
CA PHE A 124 -18.91 13.70 26.42
C PHE A 124 -18.85 15.06 25.69
N HIS A 125 -18.33 15.12 24.46
CA HIS A 125 -18.31 16.35 23.67
C HIS A 125 -18.44 16.03 22.18
N PHE A 126 -19.25 16.82 21.47
CA PHE A 126 -19.48 16.81 20.03
C PHE A 126 -18.22 17.21 19.23
N TYR A 127 -17.09 16.54 19.49
CA TYR A 127 -15.81 16.77 18.84
C TYR A 127 -15.10 15.44 18.65
N PHE A 128 -14.78 15.11 17.40
CA PHE A 128 -14.00 13.92 17.08
C PHE A 128 -12.53 14.19 17.41
N THR A 129 -11.90 13.26 18.12
CA THR A 129 -10.45 13.29 18.35
C THR A 129 -9.80 12.23 17.47
N TYR A 130 -8.86 12.65 16.65
CA TYR A 130 -8.07 11.77 15.81
C TYR A 130 -6.78 11.41 16.54
N VAL A 131 -6.51 10.12 16.65
CA VAL A 131 -5.30 9.58 17.28
C VAL A 131 -4.52 8.83 16.21
N LYS A 132 -3.20 9.03 16.16
CA LYS A 132 -2.37 8.31 15.20
C LYS A 132 -2.29 6.83 15.56
N SER A 133 -2.45 5.98 14.55
CA SER A 133 -2.34 4.52 14.73
C SER A 133 -0.89 4.07 14.78
N LEU A 134 -0.04 4.68 13.94
CA LEU A 134 1.40 4.46 13.94
C LEU A 134 2.16 5.79 14.12
N PRO A 135 3.35 5.76 14.72
CA PRO A 135 4.32 6.85 14.66
C PRO A 135 4.64 7.26 13.22
N ASP A 136 4.90 8.54 12.98
CA ASP A 136 5.13 9.09 11.62
C ASP A 136 6.26 8.39 10.87
N LYS A 137 7.35 8.05 11.57
CA LYS A 137 8.46 7.31 10.99
C LYS A 137 8.00 5.94 10.48
N LEU A 138 7.19 5.22 11.25
CA LEU A 138 6.67 3.91 10.84
C LEU A 138 5.70 4.00 9.68
N VAL A 139 4.90 5.08 9.60
CA VAL A 139 4.07 5.35 8.42
C VAL A 139 4.95 5.55 7.19
N LEU A 140 6.01 6.36 7.30
CA LEU A 140 6.93 6.62 6.19
C LEU A 140 7.66 5.35 5.75
N ASP A 141 8.20 4.58 6.69
CA ASP A 141 8.90 3.33 6.41
C ASP A 141 7.94 2.32 5.75
N LEU A 142 6.72 2.14 6.26
CA LEU A 142 5.74 1.24 5.67
C LEU A 142 5.36 1.62 4.22
N ILE A 143 5.13 2.90 3.95
CA ILE A 143 4.80 3.35 2.59
C ILE A 143 6.02 3.23 1.67
N ARG A 144 7.23 3.46 2.19
CA ARG A 144 8.47 3.25 1.45
C ARG A 144 8.72 1.77 1.15
N ASP A 145 8.42 0.86 2.06
CA ASP A 145 8.56 -0.58 1.85
C ASP A 145 7.62 -1.09 0.76
N TYR A 146 6.43 -0.51 0.62
CA TYR A 146 5.53 -0.86 -0.49
C TYR A 146 5.90 -0.16 -1.80
N PHE A 147 6.17 1.14 -1.80
CA PHE A 147 6.21 1.96 -3.03
C PHE A 147 7.60 2.49 -3.40
N GLY A 148 8.55 2.47 -2.47
CA GLY A 148 9.91 2.96 -2.65
C GLY A 148 10.81 2.01 -3.43
N LYS A 149 11.94 2.55 -3.92
CA LYS A 149 12.97 1.82 -4.68
C LYS A 149 13.74 0.79 -3.88
N ASP A 150 13.72 0.93 -2.56
CA ASP A 150 14.27 -0.01 -1.58
C ASP A 150 13.18 -0.88 -0.94
N GLY A 151 12.01 -0.91 -1.58
CA GLY A 151 10.83 -1.68 -1.19
C GLY A 151 10.39 -2.67 -2.28
N LEU A 152 9.08 -2.94 -2.34
CA LEU A 152 8.43 -3.80 -3.33
C LEU A 152 8.11 -3.09 -4.65
N GLU A 153 8.41 -1.79 -4.75
CA GLU A 153 8.18 -0.94 -5.93
C GLU A 153 6.75 -1.06 -6.50
N TYR A 154 5.73 -1.08 -5.63
CA TYR A 154 4.34 -1.01 -6.05
C TYR A 154 4.12 0.23 -6.91
N ASN A 155 3.43 0.04 -8.02
CA ASN A 155 3.18 1.09 -9.02
C ASN A 155 1.71 1.17 -9.44
N MET A 156 0.84 0.43 -8.74
CA MET A 156 -0.60 0.49 -8.88
C MET A 156 -1.29 0.55 -7.51
N GLY A 157 -2.44 1.20 -7.45
CA GLY A 157 -3.27 1.26 -6.25
C GLY A 157 -4.76 1.27 -6.58
N ARG A 158 -5.54 0.47 -5.86
CA ARG A 158 -7.01 0.50 -5.92
C ARG A 158 -7.55 1.47 -4.88
N VAL A 159 -8.47 2.35 -5.25
CA VAL A 159 -9.17 3.24 -4.31
C VAL A 159 -10.65 2.91 -4.30
N THR A 160 -11.26 2.85 -3.11
CA THR A 160 -12.70 2.62 -3.00
C THR A 160 -13.47 3.91 -3.24
N ILE A 161 -14.49 3.86 -4.09
CA ILE A 161 -15.42 4.97 -4.34
C ILE A 161 -16.61 4.76 -3.39
N GLY A 162 -16.66 5.54 -2.31
CA GLY A 162 -17.56 5.32 -1.19
C GLY A 162 -17.09 4.20 -0.26
N GLY A 163 -18.01 3.74 0.59
CA GLY A 163 -17.76 2.69 1.56
C GLY A 163 -17.69 1.30 0.95
N ALA A 164 -16.90 0.44 1.58
CA ALA A 164 -16.71 -0.96 1.26
C ALA A 164 -16.99 -1.85 2.49
N ASP A 165 -16.81 -3.16 2.34
CA ASP A 165 -16.79 -4.10 3.46
C ASP A 165 -15.64 -3.83 4.46
N PHE A 166 -14.55 -3.21 3.98
CA PHE A 166 -13.43 -2.72 4.81
C PHE A 166 -13.61 -1.25 5.25
N SER A 167 -14.85 -0.82 5.45
CA SER A 167 -15.22 0.48 6.02
C SER A 167 -15.93 0.29 7.36
N THR A 168 -15.91 1.32 8.21
CA THR A 168 -16.58 1.27 9.53
C THR A 168 -18.11 1.34 9.44
N ARG A 169 -18.64 1.82 8.31
CA ARG A 169 -20.07 1.87 8.00
C ARG A 169 -20.30 1.81 6.48
N PRO A 170 -21.49 1.42 6.02
CA PRO A 170 -21.93 1.66 4.64
C PRO A 170 -22.14 3.16 4.40
N TYR A 171 -21.60 3.70 3.32
CA TYR A 171 -21.81 5.09 2.94
C TYR A 171 -21.57 5.33 1.44
N THR A 172 -22.13 6.41 0.93
CA THR A 172 -21.82 6.99 -0.39
C THR A 172 -21.54 8.49 -0.26
N TYR A 173 -21.32 9.17 -1.38
CA TYR A 173 -21.00 10.61 -1.41
C TYR A 173 -22.24 11.51 -1.47
N GLN A 174 -23.45 10.92 -1.46
CA GLN A 174 -24.71 11.66 -1.39
C GLN A 174 -25.84 10.77 -0.85
N ASP A 175 -25.79 10.48 0.46
CA ASP A 175 -26.81 9.66 1.12
C ASP A 175 -28.04 10.47 1.59
N ASP A 176 -27.88 11.75 1.89
CA ASP A 176 -28.94 12.60 2.48
C ASP A 176 -29.85 13.29 1.44
N TYR A 177 -29.46 13.29 0.15
CA TYR A 177 -30.17 13.99 -0.92
C TYR A 177 -30.43 13.06 -2.11
N GLN A 178 -31.67 13.03 -2.59
CA GLN A 178 -32.08 12.32 -3.80
C GLN A 178 -32.01 13.26 -5.00
N ASP A 179 -30.79 13.60 -5.43
CA ASP A 179 -30.55 14.50 -6.54
C ASP A 179 -29.69 13.82 -7.62
N LEU A 180 -30.29 13.61 -8.79
CA LEU A 180 -29.66 13.01 -9.96
C LEU A 180 -28.64 13.93 -10.65
N ASN A 181 -28.63 15.23 -10.32
CA ASN A 181 -27.63 16.18 -10.83
C ASN A 181 -26.38 16.28 -9.94
N TRP A 182 -26.33 15.53 -8.83
CA TRP A 182 -25.18 15.46 -7.92
C TRP A 182 -24.75 16.82 -7.35
N THR A 183 -25.69 17.75 -7.17
CA THR A 183 -25.39 19.10 -6.65
C THR A 183 -24.90 19.10 -5.20
N HIS A 184 -25.16 18.01 -4.46
CA HIS A 184 -24.74 17.82 -3.08
C HIS A 184 -23.67 16.73 -2.93
N PHE A 185 -23.09 16.27 -4.04
CA PHE A 185 -22.01 15.30 -4.01
C PHE A 185 -20.81 15.87 -3.28
N ALA A 186 -20.33 15.15 -2.27
CA ALA A 186 -19.14 15.53 -1.54
C ALA A 186 -18.39 14.28 -1.06
N LEU A 187 -17.05 14.38 -1.08
CA LEU A 187 -16.23 13.45 -0.31
C LEU A 187 -16.59 13.55 1.16
N VAL A 188 -16.63 12.42 1.85
CA VAL A 188 -16.99 12.36 3.25
C VAL A 188 -15.74 12.28 4.13
N GLU A 189 -15.94 12.28 5.44
CA GLU A 189 -14.88 12.23 6.43
C GLU A 189 -13.92 11.05 6.19
N GLU A 190 -14.43 9.88 5.81
CA GLU A 190 -13.61 8.69 5.52
C GLU A 190 -12.58 8.93 4.40
N ASP A 191 -12.94 9.65 3.33
CA ASP A 191 -12.01 9.96 2.25
C ASP A 191 -11.00 11.02 2.67
N LEU A 192 -11.47 12.07 3.36
CA LEU A 192 -10.64 13.18 3.79
C LEU A 192 -9.65 12.77 4.89
N VAL A 193 -10.06 11.88 5.80
CA VAL A 193 -9.25 11.42 6.93
C VAL A 193 -8.50 10.16 6.55
N TYR A 194 -9.15 9.12 6.05
CA TYR A 194 -8.50 7.81 5.92
C TYR A 194 -7.82 7.60 4.57
N LYS A 195 -8.11 8.37 3.51
CA LYS A 195 -7.49 8.16 2.18
C LYS A 195 -6.56 9.31 1.79
N VAL A 196 -7.11 10.52 1.71
CA VAL A 196 -6.39 11.74 1.35
C VAL A 196 -5.58 12.27 2.54
N ASN A 197 -6.03 11.99 3.76
CA ASN A 197 -5.37 12.34 5.01
C ASN A 197 -5.10 13.85 5.14
N TYR A 198 -6.16 14.66 5.09
CA TYR A 198 -6.11 16.10 5.32
C TYR A 198 -5.60 16.47 6.74
N TYR A 199 -5.78 15.57 7.71
CA TYR A 199 -5.45 15.80 9.13
C TYR A 199 -4.17 15.08 9.58
N ALA A 200 -3.54 14.27 8.73
CA ALA A 200 -2.31 13.53 9.03
C ALA A 200 -1.47 13.33 7.76
N ILE A 201 -0.64 12.29 7.69
CA ILE A 201 0.25 12.06 6.54
C ILE A 201 -0.55 11.66 5.28
N PRO A 202 -0.47 12.37 4.15
CA PRO A 202 -1.21 12.03 2.93
C PRO A 202 -0.59 10.81 2.23
N TYR A 203 -0.80 9.60 2.76
CA TYR A 203 -0.03 8.41 2.36
C TYR A 203 -0.28 7.94 0.92
N ILE A 204 -1.44 8.21 0.31
CA ILE A 204 -1.65 7.97 -1.13
C ILE A 204 -0.74 8.89 -1.97
N LYS A 205 -0.58 10.15 -1.53
CA LYS A 205 0.34 11.10 -2.18
C LYS A 205 1.79 10.66 -2.00
N LEU A 206 2.17 10.23 -0.79
CA LEU A 206 3.51 9.67 -0.56
C LEU A 206 3.77 8.42 -1.39
N ALA A 207 2.80 7.52 -1.52
CA ALA A 207 2.90 6.35 -2.36
C ALA A 207 3.17 6.75 -3.82
N ASN A 208 2.47 7.76 -4.33
CA ASN A 208 2.73 8.33 -5.65
C ASN A 208 4.13 8.93 -5.81
N ASP A 209 4.58 9.67 -4.79
CA ASP A 209 5.90 10.33 -4.80
C ASP A 209 7.02 9.28 -4.77
N PHE A 210 6.91 8.23 -3.95
CA PHE A 210 7.88 7.14 -3.88
C PHE A 210 7.88 6.26 -5.14
N SER A 211 6.71 5.98 -5.72
CA SER A 211 6.62 5.15 -6.92
C SER A 211 7.06 5.87 -8.20
N GLY A 212 7.17 7.21 -8.17
CA GLY A 212 7.48 8.03 -9.35
C GLY A 212 6.34 8.12 -10.37
N GLY A 213 5.08 7.96 -9.91
CA GLY A 213 3.88 7.97 -10.76
C GLY A 213 3.03 6.73 -10.56
N LEU A 214 2.12 6.80 -9.59
CA LEU A 214 1.26 5.68 -9.19
C LEU A 214 0.02 5.59 -10.09
N LYS A 215 -0.27 4.40 -10.62
CA LYS A 215 -1.51 4.16 -11.37
C LYS A 215 -2.65 3.88 -10.40
N LEU A 216 -3.60 4.79 -10.29
CA LEU A 216 -4.79 4.60 -9.46
C LEU A 216 -5.97 4.13 -10.31
N PHE A 217 -6.76 3.21 -9.77
CA PHE A 217 -8.09 2.91 -10.29
C PHE A 217 -9.14 2.90 -9.18
N GLY A 218 -10.28 3.51 -9.46
CA GLY A 218 -11.42 3.57 -8.56
C GLY A 218 -12.36 2.39 -8.78
N SER A 219 -12.96 1.88 -7.70
CA SER A 219 -14.07 0.93 -7.81
C SER A 219 -15.11 1.20 -6.73
N MET A 220 -16.37 1.15 -7.11
CA MET A 220 -17.52 1.37 -6.23
C MET A 220 -18.15 0.04 -5.81
N TRP A 221 -18.55 -0.10 -4.55
CA TRP A 221 -19.26 -1.28 -4.04
C TRP A 221 -20.78 -1.17 -4.16
N SER A 222 -21.33 0.03 -4.00
CA SER A 222 -22.76 0.26 -4.19
C SER A 222 -23.05 1.70 -4.61
N PRO A 223 -24.11 1.90 -5.41
CA PRO A 223 -24.68 3.23 -5.59
C PRO A 223 -25.41 3.68 -4.30
N PRO A 224 -25.76 4.98 -4.19
CA PRO A 224 -26.60 5.48 -3.11
C PRO A 224 -27.88 4.64 -2.95
N ALA A 225 -28.33 4.45 -1.71
CA ALA A 225 -29.47 3.58 -1.40
C ALA A 225 -30.72 3.97 -2.21
N TRP A 226 -30.98 5.27 -2.34
CA TRP A 226 -32.14 5.83 -3.04
C TRP A 226 -32.13 5.58 -4.56
N MET A 227 -30.99 5.17 -5.15
CA MET A 227 -30.92 4.75 -6.55
C MET A 227 -31.26 3.28 -6.77
N LYS A 228 -31.50 2.50 -5.71
CA LYS A 228 -31.74 1.05 -5.77
C LYS A 228 -33.19 0.74 -5.39
N TYR A 229 -33.79 -0.26 -6.04
CA TYR A 229 -35.14 -0.72 -5.69
C TYR A 229 -35.28 -1.12 -4.20
N GLN A 230 -34.23 -1.70 -3.63
CA GLN A 230 -34.20 -2.19 -2.25
C GLN A 230 -33.98 -1.10 -1.21
N GLN A 231 -33.64 0.12 -1.63
CA GLN A 231 -33.37 1.27 -0.75
C GLN A 231 -32.35 0.97 0.36
N ARG A 232 -31.33 0.16 0.05
CA ARG A 232 -30.26 -0.22 0.98
C ARG A 232 -28.92 -0.21 0.27
N ILE A 233 -27.87 0.28 0.95
CA ILE A 233 -26.50 0.26 0.44
C ILE A 233 -25.98 -1.19 0.40
N ASN A 234 -26.20 -1.96 1.45
CA ASN A 234 -25.73 -3.33 1.55
C ASN A 234 -26.72 -4.37 0.97
N GLY A 235 -26.22 -5.60 0.78
CA GLY A 235 -26.98 -6.70 0.20
C GLY A 235 -27.21 -6.56 -1.31
N THR A 236 -27.92 -7.54 -1.87
CA THR A 236 -28.30 -7.51 -3.29
C THR A 236 -29.15 -6.29 -3.58
N GLY A 237 -28.78 -5.52 -4.60
CA GLY A 237 -29.68 -4.53 -5.12
C GLY A 237 -29.40 -4.12 -6.54
N ILE A 238 -30.45 -3.65 -7.18
CA ILE A 238 -30.50 -3.34 -8.61
C ILE A 238 -30.84 -1.84 -8.71
N LEU A 239 -30.14 -1.14 -9.60
CA LEU A 239 -30.47 0.25 -9.92
C LEU A 239 -31.93 0.34 -10.39
N ILE A 240 -32.60 1.44 -10.05
CA ILE A 240 -33.97 1.67 -10.49
C ILE A 240 -33.99 1.88 -12.02
N GLY A 241 -34.88 1.16 -12.70
CA GLY A 241 -35.03 1.20 -14.15
C GLY A 241 -34.04 0.31 -14.92
N ASP A 242 -33.92 0.58 -16.21
CA ASP A 242 -33.05 -0.13 -17.16
C ASP A 242 -31.91 0.75 -17.73
N PRO A 243 -30.83 0.17 -18.30
CA PRO A 243 -29.78 0.94 -18.96
C PRO A 243 -30.33 1.94 -19.99
N GLY A 244 -30.06 3.23 -19.77
CA GLY A 244 -30.57 4.35 -20.58
C GLY A 244 -31.70 5.14 -19.91
N GLU A 245 -32.28 4.62 -18.82
CA GLU A 245 -33.30 5.31 -18.04
C GLU A 245 -32.70 6.24 -16.98
N ALA A 246 -33.58 6.81 -16.14
CA ALA A 246 -33.32 7.96 -15.28
C ALA A 246 -32.14 7.80 -14.31
N TYR A 247 -31.81 6.59 -13.86
CA TYR A 247 -30.76 6.38 -12.83
C TYR A 247 -29.41 5.94 -13.39
N TYR A 248 -29.35 5.34 -14.59
CA TYR A 248 -28.11 4.79 -15.13
C TYR A 248 -27.13 5.89 -15.59
N LYS A 249 -27.63 6.92 -16.27
CA LYS A 249 -26.78 8.05 -16.70
C LYS A 249 -26.26 8.86 -15.51
N PRO A 250 -27.10 9.25 -14.52
CA PRO A 250 -26.60 9.85 -13.29
C PRO A 250 -25.59 8.96 -12.58
N MET A 251 -25.79 7.64 -12.52
CA MET A 251 -24.80 6.74 -11.91
C MET A 251 -23.44 6.78 -12.62
N ALA A 252 -23.42 6.86 -13.95
CA ALA A 252 -22.17 7.07 -14.67
C ALA A 252 -21.53 8.43 -14.32
N SER A 253 -22.33 9.50 -14.26
CA SER A 253 -21.85 10.84 -13.87
C SER A 253 -21.33 10.91 -12.42
N TYR A 254 -21.87 10.10 -11.51
CA TYR A 254 -21.37 10.00 -10.13
C TYR A 254 -19.91 9.53 -10.09
N MET A 255 -19.54 8.55 -10.92
CA MET A 255 -18.15 8.08 -11.02
C MET A 255 -17.24 9.13 -11.64
N VAL A 256 -17.75 9.93 -12.57
CA VAL A 256 -17.02 11.05 -13.17
C VAL A 256 -16.78 12.16 -12.14
N ASN A 257 -17.78 12.52 -11.32
CA ASN A 257 -17.63 13.54 -10.28
C ASN A 257 -16.60 13.18 -9.20
N TYR A 258 -16.37 11.88 -8.97
CA TYR A 258 -15.32 11.41 -8.07
C TYR A 258 -13.90 11.56 -8.66
N SER A 259 -13.77 11.47 -9.99
CA SER A 259 -12.49 11.39 -10.70
C SER A 259 -11.86 12.77 -10.89
#